data_AF-A0A1H3AYK8-F1
#
_entry.id   AF-A0A1H3AYK8-F1
#
_cell.length_a   1.000
_cell.length_b   1.000
_cell.length_c   1.000
_cell.angle_alpha   90.00
_cell.angle_beta   90.00
_cell.angle_gamma   90.00
#
_symmetry.space_group_name_H-M   'P 1'
#
loop_
_entity.id
_entity.type
_entity.pdbx_description
1 polymer ?
#
loop_
_entity_poly.entity_id
_entity_poly.type
_entity_poly.pdbx_seq_one_letter_code
_entity_poly.pdbx_strand_id
1 'polypeptide(L)'
;MTTALVPARCSHRELLSPVPFGHAAPDAIVVSATRQAAALRETAEVAAKLGSLVVVLCSRSATAAGFGDLAARIPNLRWLAIDLPAGYGHPLFDFATSRIDEAKAARLGDLSMKRNLGLVLAKLAGWRRLMFLDDDITGLVPAQLRRAAAGLGSLDMIGLEVRDFPDNSVVCHANRMAGAKQDTFVSGSALLVDSDRADAFFPDIYNEDWLFLFPSVQRRRVGRTGSVRQLPYDPFARPSRAVGEEFGDVFAEGLMELAHSLLPQETAGTPEFWDRFLDGRRRLIAEAADGIACGDPTITALEAAIALEAAEARRASIHARALSKYLHTWHEDLAVWRSRLGDLCATSLTAALDSLDLSAVGETRERKTHGRLRGRTDRQQRDGRANRRNRRPLPAPAGR
;
A
#
# COMPACT_ATOMS: atom_id res chain seq x y z
N MET A 1 -7.11 1.42 -34.58
CA MET A 1 -7.69 0.23 -33.92
C MET A 1 -7.93 0.61 -32.47
N THR A 2 -9.17 0.87 -32.09
CA THR A 2 -9.57 1.24 -30.74
C THR A 2 -9.56 -0.04 -29.90
N THR A 3 -8.51 -0.25 -29.11
CA THR A 3 -8.49 -1.32 -28.11
C THR A 3 -9.66 -1.05 -27.16
N ALA A 4 -10.62 -1.98 -27.09
CA ALA A 4 -11.72 -1.87 -26.15
C ALA A 4 -11.14 -1.88 -24.73
N LEU A 5 -11.37 -0.82 -23.95
CA LEU A 5 -11.03 -0.80 -22.54
C LEU A 5 -11.78 -1.95 -21.86
N VAL A 6 -11.11 -2.70 -21.00
CA VAL A 6 -11.68 -3.80 -20.23
C VAL A 6 -11.81 -3.37 -18.77
N PRO A 7 -12.96 -2.82 -18.35
CA PRO A 7 -13.16 -2.28 -17.01
C PRO A 7 -13.32 -3.35 -15.92
N ALA A 8 -13.30 -4.63 -16.30
CA ALA A 8 -13.44 -5.77 -15.42
C ALA A 8 -12.49 -6.87 -15.88
N ARG A 9 -11.18 -6.62 -15.81
CA ARG A 9 -10.21 -7.71 -16.02
C ARG A 9 -10.36 -8.72 -14.91
N CYS A 10 -10.39 -10.00 -15.27
CA CYS A 10 -10.47 -11.07 -14.28
C CYS A 10 -9.24 -11.10 -13.35
N SER A 11 -8.12 -10.46 -13.70
CA SER A 11 -6.91 -10.44 -12.88
C SER A 11 -5.97 -9.30 -13.28
N HIS A 12 -5.27 -8.72 -12.29
CA HIS A 12 -4.15 -7.79 -12.50
C HIS A 12 -2.78 -8.44 -12.30
N ARG A 13 -2.73 -9.76 -12.10
CA ARG A 13 -1.48 -10.49 -11.78
C ARG A 13 -0.37 -10.31 -12.82
N GLU A 14 -0.71 -10.06 -14.08
CA GLU A 14 0.26 -9.79 -15.14
C GLU A 14 1.04 -8.48 -14.93
N LEU A 15 0.57 -7.59 -14.05
CA LEU A 15 1.30 -6.38 -13.66
C LEU A 15 2.41 -6.64 -12.64
N LEU A 16 2.45 -7.84 -12.04
CA LEU A 16 3.35 -8.17 -10.95
C LEU A 16 4.60 -8.90 -11.42
N SER A 17 5.72 -8.53 -10.81
CA SER A 17 7.04 -9.11 -11.07
C SER A 17 7.32 -10.29 -10.13
N PRO A 18 8.08 -11.29 -10.59
CA PRO A 18 8.54 -12.38 -9.72
C PRO A 18 9.48 -11.85 -8.63
N VAL A 19 9.37 -12.41 -7.42
CA VAL A 19 10.21 -12.03 -6.28
C VAL A 19 11.52 -12.84 -6.31
N PRO A 20 12.70 -12.19 -6.31
CA PRO A 20 13.97 -12.88 -6.22
C PRO A 20 14.12 -13.74 -4.97
N PHE A 21 14.99 -14.74 -5.02
CA PHE A 21 15.32 -15.57 -3.87
C PHE A 21 16.22 -14.80 -2.88
N GLY A 22 15.95 -14.96 -1.59
CA GLY A 22 16.78 -14.41 -0.52
C GLY A 22 16.12 -14.52 0.84
N HIS A 23 16.85 -14.08 1.87
CA HIS A 23 16.34 -14.00 3.24
C HIS A 23 16.81 -12.72 3.92
N ALA A 24 15.86 -11.87 4.31
CA ALA A 24 16.06 -10.69 5.15
C ALA A 24 14.90 -10.61 6.14
N ALA A 25 14.94 -9.76 7.17
CA ALA A 25 13.78 -9.49 8.01
C ALA A 25 13.23 -8.09 7.71
N PRO A 26 11.91 -7.86 7.84
CA PRO A 26 11.38 -6.51 7.97
C PRO A 26 12.03 -5.81 9.16
N ASP A 27 12.31 -4.52 9.03
CA ASP A 27 12.83 -3.72 10.15
C ASP A 27 11.68 -3.43 11.14
N ALA A 28 10.50 -3.13 10.60
CA ALA A 28 9.27 -2.93 11.34
C ALA A 28 8.03 -3.51 10.61
N ILE A 29 7.05 -3.95 11.40
CA ILE A 29 5.71 -4.35 10.98
C ILE A 29 4.73 -3.34 11.58
N VAL A 30 4.16 -2.48 10.74
CA VAL A 30 3.14 -1.49 11.10
C VAL A 30 1.78 -2.11 10.92
N VAL A 31 1.01 -2.13 12.00
CA VAL A 31 -0.33 -2.70 12.04
C VAL A 31 -1.37 -1.60 12.17
N SER A 32 -2.30 -1.55 11.22
CA SER A 32 -3.45 -0.66 11.25
C SER A 32 -4.57 -1.29 12.09
N ALA A 33 -4.60 -1.03 13.39
CA ALA A 33 -5.47 -1.75 14.32
C ALA A 33 -6.77 -1.00 14.65
N THR A 34 -7.89 -1.69 14.58
CA THR A 34 -9.23 -1.27 15.00
C THR A 34 -9.94 -2.28 15.92
N ARG A 35 -9.48 -3.54 15.90
CA ARG A 35 -9.97 -4.68 16.68
C ARG A 35 -9.19 -4.83 17.98
N GLN A 36 -9.74 -5.60 18.91
CA GLN A 36 -9.10 -5.85 20.20
C GLN A 36 -7.74 -6.54 20.04
N ALA A 37 -6.83 -6.30 20.98
CA ALA A 37 -5.45 -6.80 20.95
C ALA A 37 -5.32 -8.33 20.79
N ALA A 38 -6.35 -9.10 21.16
CA ALA A 38 -6.37 -10.54 20.95
C ALA A 38 -6.19 -10.93 19.47
N ALA A 39 -6.69 -10.12 18.52
CA ALA A 39 -6.52 -10.33 17.09
C ALA A 39 -5.06 -10.21 16.65
N LEU A 40 -4.23 -9.49 17.41
CA LEU A 40 -2.83 -9.18 17.07
C LEU A 40 -1.81 -10.20 17.60
N ARG A 41 -2.27 -11.29 18.25
CA ARG A 41 -1.40 -12.31 18.84
C ARG A 41 -0.45 -12.92 17.81
N GLU A 42 -0.98 -13.37 16.67
CA GLU A 42 -0.17 -14.03 15.63
C GLU A 42 0.92 -13.09 15.11
N THR A 43 0.55 -11.83 14.80
CA THR A 43 1.48 -10.81 14.34
C THR A 43 2.62 -10.58 15.33
N ALA A 44 2.30 -10.46 16.62
CA ALA A 44 3.28 -10.26 17.68
C ALA A 44 4.23 -11.46 17.81
N GLU A 45 3.72 -12.69 17.76
CA GLU A 45 4.54 -13.91 17.81
C GLU A 45 5.46 -14.03 16.58
N VAL A 46 4.95 -13.70 15.39
CA VAL A 46 5.74 -13.71 14.15
C VAL A 46 6.83 -12.65 14.17
N ALA A 47 6.52 -11.44 14.62
CA ALA A 47 7.50 -10.37 14.74
C ALA A 47 8.63 -10.71 15.72
N ALA A 48 8.30 -11.31 16.87
CA ALA A 48 9.28 -11.79 17.83
C ALA A 48 10.23 -12.83 17.20
N LYS A 49 9.71 -13.77 16.40
CA LYS A 49 10.51 -14.76 15.64
C LYS A 49 11.38 -14.14 14.55
N LEU A 50 10.95 -13.02 13.99
CA LEU A 50 11.72 -12.28 12.97
C LEU A 50 12.76 -11.33 13.58
N GLY A 51 12.59 -10.93 14.84
CA GLY A 51 13.36 -9.86 15.47
C GLY A 51 12.94 -8.45 15.01
N SER A 52 11.80 -8.34 14.34
CA SER A 52 11.23 -7.09 13.82
C SER A 52 10.54 -6.30 14.94
N LEU A 53 10.51 -4.97 14.81
CA LEU A 53 9.67 -4.12 15.65
C LEU A 53 8.20 -4.23 15.21
N VAL A 54 7.25 -4.39 16.13
CA VAL A 54 5.83 -4.18 15.83
C VAL A 54 5.44 -2.78 16.22
N VAL A 55 4.82 -2.04 15.31
CA VAL A 55 4.22 -0.73 15.57
C VAL A 55 2.72 -0.87 15.40
N VAL A 56 1.95 -0.77 16.48
CA VAL A 56 0.48 -0.87 16.43
C VAL A 56 -0.12 0.52 16.48
N LEU A 57 -0.83 0.90 15.42
CA LEU A 57 -1.55 2.16 15.35
C LEU A 57 -3.01 1.91 15.70
N CYS A 58 -3.37 2.25 16.92
CA CYS A 58 -4.62 1.88 17.56
C CYS A 58 -5.72 2.93 17.33
N SER A 59 -6.93 2.46 17.05
CA SER A 59 -8.15 3.24 17.24
C SER A 59 -9.35 2.31 17.47
N ARG A 60 -10.54 2.88 17.70
CA ARG A 60 -11.77 2.12 17.98
C ARG A 60 -11.59 1.17 19.17
N SER A 61 -11.62 -0.14 18.93
CA SER A 61 -11.48 -1.16 19.98
C SER A 61 -10.03 -1.58 20.24
N ALA A 62 -9.09 -1.15 19.38
CA ALA A 62 -7.67 -1.31 19.63
C ALA A 62 -7.19 -0.21 20.58
N THR A 63 -6.38 -0.58 21.59
CA THR A 63 -5.75 0.37 22.50
C THR A 63 -4.29 0.00 22.73
N ALA A 64 -3.43 1.00 22.94
CA ALA A 64 -2.01 0.80 23.22
C ALA A 64 -1.80 -0.01 24.51
N ALA A 65 -2.58 0.28 25.55
CA ALA A 65 -2.58 -0.47 26.80
C ALA A 65 -2.95 -1.95 26.59
N GLY A 66 -4.04 -2.22 25.86
CA GLY A 66 -4.49 -3.59 25.59
C GLY A 66 -3.46 -4.40 24.79
N PHE A 67 -2.75 -3.75 23.85
CA PHE A 67 -1.63 -4.39 23.17
C PHE A 67 -0.42 -4.60 24.08
N GLY A 68 -0.15 -3.68 25.01
CA GLY A 68 0.89 -3.86 26.04
C GLY A 68 0.67 -5.10 26.90
N ASP A 69 -0.56 -5.36 27.34
CA ASP A 69 -0.92 -6.57 28.09
C ASP A 69 -0.73 -7.86 27.28
N LEU A 70 -0.96 -7.82 25.97
CA LEU A 70 -0.64 -8.91 25.06
C LEU A 70 0.89 -9.09 24.96
N ALA A 71 1.60 -7.99 24.70
CA ALA A 71 3.04 -7.98 24.45
C ALA A 71 3.86 -8.49 25.64
N ALA A 72 3.46 -8.18 26.87
CA ALA A 72 4.10 -8.65 28.10
C ALA A 72 4.15 -10.19 28.21
N ARG A 73 3.29 -10.90 27.48
CA ARG A 73 3.23 -12.37 27.45
C ARG A 73 4.06 -13.00 26.34
N ILE A 74 4.72 -12.20 25.50
CA ILE A 74 5.46 -12.68 24.32
C ILE A 74 6.95 -12.34 24.48
N PRO A 75 7.79 -13.35 24.79
CA PRO A 75 9.22 -13.13 24.99
C PRO A 75 9.91 -12.55 23.76
N ASN A 76 10.85 -11.63 24.00
CA ASN A 76 11.70 -10.99 22.97
C ASN A 76 10.95 -10.11 21.96
N LEU A 77 9.66 -9.84 22.17
CA LEU A 77 8.91 -8.93 21.33
C LEU A 77 9.44 -7.50 21.49
N ARG A 78 9.83 -6.88 20.38
CA ARG A 78 10.09 -5.45 20.30
C ARG A 78 8.82 -4.80 19.80
N TRP A 79 8.30 -3.83 20.54
CA TRP A 79 7.02 -3.23 20.17
C TRP A 79 6.89 -1.76 20.57
N LEU A 80 5.99 -1.10 19.84
CA LEU A 80 5.47 0.23 20.09
C LEU A 80 3.98 0.21 19.78
N ALA A 81 3.14 0.78 20.64
CA ALA A 81 1.73 0.99 20.36
C ALA A 81 1.35 2.44 20.60
N ILE A 82 0.55 3.00 19.69
CA ILE A 82 0.19 4.41 19.61
C ILE A 82 -1.33 4.49 19.53
N ASP A 83 -1.96 5.13 20.52
CA ASP A 83 -3.38 5.47 20.44
C ASP A 83 -3.54 6.72 19.58
N LEU A 84 -4.18 6.58 18.42
CA LEU A 84 -4.45 7.71 17.54
C LEU A 84 -5.64 8.51 18.08
N PRO A 85 -5.49 9.81 18.35
CA PRO A 85 -6.60 10.66 18.74
C PRO A 85 -7.71 10.65 17.67
N ALA A 86 -8.96 10.71 18.10
CA ALA A 86 -10.08 10.83 17.19
C ALA A 86 -9.95 12.13 16.37
N GLY A 87 -9.95 11.99 15.04
CA GLY A 87 -9.76 13.12 14.13
C GLY A 87 -8.32 13.64 14.08
N TYR A 88 -7.33 12.84 14.49
CA TYR A 88 -5.92 13.17 14.35
C TYR A 88 -5.60 13.66 12.92
N GLY A 89 -4.90 14.77 12.84
CA GLY A 89 -4.40 15.37 11.62
C GLY A 89 -3.06 16.03 11.88
N HIS A 90 -2.23 16.10 10.85
CA HIS A 90 -0.91 16.71 10.93
C HIS A 90 -0.58 17.36 9.57
N PRO A 91 0.17 18.49 9.52
CA PRO A 91 0.47 19.16 8.25
C PRO A 91 1.13 18.28 7.18
N LEU A 92 1.84 17.23 7.58
CA LEU A 92 2.41 16.25 6.65
C LEU A 92 1.34 15.50 5.83
N PHE A 93 0.13 15.37 6.36
CA PHE A 93 -0.97 14.61 5.78
C PHE A 93 -2.10 15.51 5.24
N ASP A 94 -1.88 16.84 5.16
CA ASP A 94 -2.83 17.75 4.54
C ASP A 94 -2.69 17.68 3.01
N PHE A 95 -3.63 17.01 2.38
CA PHE A 95 -3.68 16.74 0.94
C PHE A 95 -4.95 17.35 0.34
N ALA A 96 -4.84 17.90 -0.87
CA ALA A 96 -5.98 18.51 -1.56
C ALA A 96 -7.04 17.47 -1.96
N THR A 97 -6.61 16.25 -2.31
CA THR A 97 -7.49 15.09 -2.55
C THR A 97 -8.39 14.77 -1.35
N SER A 98 -7.90 15.00 -0.13
CA SER A 98 -8.69 14.86 1.10
C SER A 98 -9.84 15.86 1.25
N ARG A 99 -10.03 16.78 0.31
CA ARG A 99 -11.12 17.77 0.32
C ARG A 99 -12.11 17.57 -0.83
N ILE A 100 -11.97 16.49 -1.60
CA ILE A 100 -12.86 16.16 -2.71
C ILE A 100 -14.00 15.28 -2.18
N ASP A 101 -15.16 15.89 -1.90
CA ASP A 101 -16.32 15.22 -1.31
C ASP A 101 -16.82 14.02 -2.13
N GLU A 102 -16.70 14.09 -3.45
CA GLU A 102 -17.09 12.98 -4.35
C GLU A 102 -16.23 11.72 -4.12
N ALA A 103 -14.97 11.86 -3.70
CA ALA A 103 -14.15 10.70 -3.34
C ALA A 103 -14.49 10.13 -1.94
N LYS A 104 -15.24 10.88 -1.13
CA LYS A 104 -15.46 10.63 0.30
C LYS A 104 -16.90 10.26 0.67
N ALA A 105 -17.66 9.72 -0.28
CA ALA A 105 -19.09 9.44 -0.12
C ALA A 105 -19.45 8.64 1.15
N ALA A 106 -18.51 7.88 1.72
CA ALA A 106 -18.56 7.41 3.10
C ALA A 106 -17.20 7.65 3.80
N ARG A 107 -17.20 7.97 5.10
CA ARG A 107 -15.97 7.98 5.90
C ARG A 107 -15.34 6.59 5.95
N LEU A 108 -14.18 6.42 5.31
CA LEU A 108 -13.43 5.17 5.23
C LEU A 108 -12.66 4.82 6.53
N GLY A 109 -12.73 5.70 7.52
CA GLY A 109 -12.04 5.53 8.81
C GLY A 109 -10.68 6.20 8.79
N ASP A 110 -9.71 5.59 9.47
CA ASP A 110 -8.36 6.13 9.68
C ASP A 110 -7.26 5.26 9.06
N LEU A 111 -7.63 4.34 8.16
CA LEU A 111 -6.71 3.38 7.54
C LEU A 111 -5.61 4.08 6.73
N SER A 112 -6.00 4.97 5.81
CA SER A 112 -5.08 5.81 5.04
C SER A 112 -4.12 6.58 5.95
N MET A 113 -4.64 7.23 7.00
CA MET A 113 -3.85 7.98 7.98
C MET A 113 -2.82 7.09 8.67
N LYS A 114 -3.22 5.91 9.16
CA LYS A 114 -2.33 4.94 9.81
C LYS A 114 -1.21 4.47 8.87
N ARG A 115 -1.54 4.16 7.62
CA ARG A 115 -0.55 3.73 6.64
C ARG A 115 0.45 4.85 6.30
N ASN A 116 -0.03 6.08 6.09
CA ASN A 116 0.84 7.24 5.88
C ASN A 116 1.72 7.56 7.10
N LEU A 117 1.16 7.45 8.31
CA LEU A 117 1.94 7.59 9.55
C LEU A 117 3.03 6.53 9.63
N GLY A 118 2.74 5.28 9.24
CA GLY A 118 3.76 4.23 9.13
C GLY A 118 4.90 4.57 8.16
N LEU A 119 4.60 5.17 7.01
CA LEU A 119 5.63 5.64 6.06
C LEU A 119 6.51 6.74 6.68
N VAL A 120 5.90 7.74 7.33
CA VAL A 120 6.64 8.83 7.98
C VAL A 120 7.50 8.32 9.13
N LEU A 121 6.96 7.44 9.97
CA LEU A 121 7.72 6.80 11.04
C LEU A 121 8.88 5.98 10.49
N ALA A 122 8.69 5.25 9.39
CA ALA A 122 9.78 4.53 8.75
C ALA A 122 10.89 5.47 8.27
N LYS A 123 10.53 6.62 7.67
CA LYS A 123 11.50 7.62 7.23
C LYS A 123 12.26 8.23 8.40
N LEU A 124 11.54 8.66 9.43
CA LEU A 124 12.12 9.27 10.63
C LEU A 124 12.95 8.27 11.45
N ALA A 125 12.56 6.99 11.52
CA ALA A 125 13.29 5.98 12.28
C ALA A 125 14.36 5.25 11.45
N GLY A 126 14.52 5.59 10.17
CA GLY A 126 15.48 4.96 9.26
C GLY A 126 15.20 3.47 8.98
N TRP A 127 13.93 3.04 9.10
CA TRP A 127 13.53 1.68 8.73
C TRP A 127 13.45 1.60 7.21
N ARG A 128 14.11 0.62 6.61
CA ARG A 128 14.13 0.44 5.16
C ARG A 128 13.08 -0.55 4.69
N ARG A 129 12.95 -1.67 5.40
CA ARG A 129 12.04 -2.77 5.04
C ARG A 129 10.81 -2.68 5.94
N LEU A 130 9.83 -1.89 5.51
CA LEU A 130 8.58 -1.71 6.22
C LEU A 130 7.58 -2.76 5.77
N MET A 131 6.81 -3.32 6.70
CA MET A 131 5.65 -4.15 6.39
C MET A 131 4.39 -3.48 6.92
N PHE A 132 3.40 -3.25 6.05
CA PHE A 132 2.03 -2.93 6.44
C PHE A 132 1.22 -4.20 6.61
N LEU A 133 0.37 -4.21 7.63
CA LEU A 133 -0.52 -5.31 7.94
C LEU A 133 -1.85 -4.79 8.51
N ASP A 134 -2.97 -5.31 8.02
CA ASP A 134 -4.27 -5.08 8.65
C ASP A 134 -4.51 -6.09 9.79
N ASP A 135 -5.30 -5.71 10.79
CA ASP A 135 -5.47 -6.49 12.02
C ASP A 135 -6.41 -7.70 11.92
N ASP A 136 -6.97 -7.95 10.74
CA ASP A 136 -7.69 -9.18 10.40
C ASP A 136 -6.91 -10.12 9.47
N ILE A 137 -5.66 -9.81 9.17
CA ILE A 137 -4.80 -10.71 8.40
C ILE A 137 -4.14 -11.74 9.32
N THR A 138 -4.25 -13.00 8.91
CA THR A 138 -3.78 -14.18 9.64
C THR A 138 -3.03 -15.14 8.70
N GLY A 139 -2.43 -16.20 9.26
CA GLY A 139 -1.68 -17.19 8.49
C GLY A 139 -0.29 -16.70 8.09
N LEU A 140 0.33 -15.87 8.93
CA LEU A 140 1.64 -15.28 8.68
C LEU A 140 2.74 -16.33 8.85
N VAL A 141 3.52 -16.56 7.79
CA VAL A 141 4.65 -17.50 7.82
C VAL A 141 5.98 -16.74 7.81
N PRO A 142 6.81 -16.83 8.88
CA PRO A 142 8.07 -16.09 8.97
C PRO A 142 9.01 -16.28 7.77
N ALA A 143 9.08 -17.50 7.22
CA ALA A 143 9.92 -17.77 6.04
C ALA A 143 9.44 -17.01 4.78
N GLN A 144 8.13 -16.85 4.61
CA GLN A 144 7.55 -16.08 3.50
C GLN A 144 7.82 -14.58 3.66
N LEU A 145 7.66 -14.06 4.87
CA LEU A 145 8.01 -12.67 5.19
C LEU A 145 9.49 -12.39 4.95
N ARG A 146 10.36 -13.36 5.29
CA ARG A 146 11.80 -13.20 5.02
C ARG A 146 12.14 -13.16 3.54
N ARG A 147 11.46 -13.99 2.73
CA ARG A 147 11.60 -13.99 1.27
C ARG A 147 11.12 -12.67 0.68
N ALA A 148 9.93 -12.21 1.10
CA ALA A 148 9.39 -10.92 0.65
C ALA A 148 10.35 -9.78 0.99
N ALA A 149 10.83 -9.71 2.24
CA ALA A 149 11.75 -8.65 2.67
C ALA A 149 13.07 -8.67 1.90
N ALA A 150 13.55 -9.85 1.49
CA ALA A 150 14.77 -9.98 0.70
C ALA A 150 14.64 -9.50 -0.75
N GLY A 151 13.42 -9.50 -1.30
CA GLY A 151 13.17 -8.99 -2.65
C GLY A 151 13.17 -7.46 -2.73
N LEU A 152 12.98 -6.77 -1.60
CA LEU A 152 13.04 -5.31 -1.55
C LEU A 152 14.42 -4.79 -1.99
N GLY A 153 14.42 -3.65 -2.68
CA GLY A 153 15.60 -3.06 -3.32
C GLY A 153 15.72 -3.44 -4.80
N SER A 154 15.39 -4.69 -5.16
CA SER A 154 15.13 -5.05 -6.56
C SER A 154 13.75 -4.58 -6.99
N LEU A 155 12.76 -4.86 -6.16
CA LEU A 155 11.39 -4.38 -6.22
C LEU A 155 11.19 -3.28 -5.18
N ASP A 156 10.24 -2.39 -5.43
CA ASP A 156 9.88 -1.32 -4.48
C ASP A 156 8.91 -1.86 -3.43
N MET A 157 8.02 -2.76 -3.84
CA MET A 157 6.96 -3.28 -3.00
C MET A 157 6.68 -4.74 -3.30
N ILE A 158 6.32 -5.52 -2.27
CA ILE A 158 6.01 -6.94 -2.40
C ILE A 158 4.80 -7.27 -1.52
N GLY A 159 3.70 -7.67 -2.16
CA GLY A 159 2.50 -8.11 -1.44
C GLY A 159 2.45 -9.62 -1.20
N LEU A 160 1.75 -10.00 -0.12
CA LEU A 160 1.33 -11.38 0.12
C LEU A 160 -0.07 -11.58 -0.45
N GLU A 161 -0.35 -12.75 -1.03
CA GLU A 161 -1.68 -13.03 -1.57
C GLU A 161 -2.68 -13.32 -0.46
N VAL A 162 -3.74 -12.52 -0.36
CA VAL A 162 -4.91 -12.86 0.45
C VAL A 162 -5.76 -13.86 -0.35
N ARG A 163 -5.72 -15.14 0.04
CA ARG A 163 -6.40 -16.22 -0.69
C ARG A 163 -7.79 -16.54 -0.16
N ASP A 164 -7.94 -16.51 1.17
CA ASP A 164 -9.19 -16.82 1.84
C ASP A 164 -9.86 -15.50 2.26
N PHE A 165 -11.12 -15.31 1.84
CA PHE A 165 -11.92 -14.08 2.02
C PHE A 165 -11.23 -12.81 1.49
N PRO A 166 -11.01 -12.69 0.18
CA PRO A 166 -10.21 -11.58 -0.32
C PRO A 166 -10.89 -10.23 -0.14
N ASP A 167 -10.05 -9.23 0.12
CA ASP A 167 -10.39 -7.84 0.30
C ASP A 167 -10.74 -7.15 -1.03
N ASN A 168 -11.84 -7.60 -1.63
CA ASN A 168 -12.42 -6.98 -2.81
C ASN A 168 -13.65 -6.15 -2.40
N SER A 169 -14.03 -5.21 -3.26
CA SER A 169 -15.24 -4.41 -3.07
C SER A 169 -16.52 -5.25 -3.09
N VAL A 170 -17.62 -4.64 -2.69
CA VAL A 170 -18.96 -5.24 -2.74
C VAL A 170 -19.31 -5.75 -4.14
N VAL A 171 -19.12 -4.93 -5.18
CA VAL A 171 -19.33 -5.35 -6.58
C VAL A 171 -18.42 -6.54 -6.91
N CYS A 172 -17.19 -6.51 -6.39
CA CYS A 172 -16.21 -7.59 -6.31
C CYS A 172 -16.79 -8.97 -5.93
N HIS A 173 -17.38 -8.99 -4.74
CA HIS A 173 -17.98 -10.19 -4.15
C HIS A 173 -19.24 -10.61 -4.89
N ALA A 174 -20.09 -9.64 -5.27
CA ALA A 174 -21.31 -9.91 -6.02
C ALA A 174 -21.03 -10.56 -7.38
N ASN A 175 -20.03 -10.06 -8.11
CA ASN A 175 -19.62 -10.63 -9.39
C ASN A 175 -19.13 -12.09 -9.27
N ARG A 176 -18.36 -12.40 -8.22
CA ARG A 176 -17.96 -13.79 -7.93
C ARG A 176 -19.13 -14.66 -7.52
N MET A 177 -20.07 -14.11 -6.74
CA MET A 177 -21.30 -14.82 -6.36
C MET A 177 -22.20 -15.12 -7.57
N ALA A 178 -22.20 -14.23 -8.58
CA ALA A 178 -22.82 -14.44 -9.88
C ALA A 178 -22.10 -15.48 -10.77
N GLY A 179 -21.02 -16.10 -10.28
CA GLY A 179 -20.28 -17.15 -10.97
C GLY A 179 -19.11 -16.64 -11.84
N ALA A 180 -18.82 -15.34 -11.84
CA ALA A 180 -17.70 -14.80 -12.59
C ALA A 180 -16.36 -15.20 -11.96
N LYS A 181 -15.33 -15.39 -12.80
CA LYS A 181 -13.96 -15.57 -12.34
C LYS A 181 -13.34 -14.22 -12.10
N GLN A 182 -12.98 -13.96 -10.86
CA GLN A 182 -12.23 -12.77 -10.48
C GLN A 182 -11.16 -13.11 -9.46
N ASP A 183 -9.95 -12.70 -9.78
CA ASP A 183 -8.75 -12.91 -9.00
C ASP A 183 -8.52 -11.75 -8.03
N THR A 184 -7.50 -11.91 -7.19
CA THR A 184 -7.10 -10.93 -6.19
C THR A 184 -5.78 -10.30 -6.59
N PHE A 185 -5.65 -9.01 -6.31
CA PHE A 185 -4.39 -8.30 -6.47
C PHE A 185 -3.66 -8.19 -5.11
N VAL A 186 -2.40 -7.79 -5.15
CA VAL A 186 -1.70 -7.43 -3.91
C VAL A 186 -2.30 -6.15 -3.35
N SER A 187 -2.46 -6.09 -2.03
CA SER A 187 -3.09 -4.96 -1.35
C SER A 187 -2.27 -4.53 -0.13
N GLY A 188 -2.59 -3.37 0.42
CA GLY A 188 -2.00 -2.80 1.63
C GLY A 188 -2.27 -3.63 2.89
N SER A 189 -3.18 -4.61 2.82
CA SER A 189 -3.51 -5.51 3.93
C SER A 189 -2.33 -6.36 4.37
N ALA A 190 -1.40 -6.68 3.46
CA ALA A 190 -0.18 -7.44 3.75
C ALA A 190 0.92 -7.07 2.74
N LEU A 191 1.55 -5.91 2.93
CA LEU A 191 2.44 -5.29 1.95
C LEU A 191 3.80 -4.95 2.54
N LEU A 192 4.87 -5.43 1.91
CA LEU A 192 6.23 -4.97 2.20
C LEU A 192 6.63 -3.84 1.26
N VAL A 193 7.33 -2.84 1.80
CA VAL A 193 7.72 -1.60 1.12
C VAL A 193 9.18 -1.28 1.40
N ASP A 194 9.95 -0.96 0.36
CA ASP A 194 11.25 -0.27 0.49
C ASP A 194 10.96 1.22 0.72
N SER A 195 10.97 1.63 1.99
CA SER A 195 10.56 2.98 2.42
C SER A 195 11.43 4.10 1.83
N ASP A 196 12.69 3.80 1.46
CA ASP A 196 13.58 4.75 0.81
C ASP A 196 13.18 5.03 -0.65
N ARG A 197 12.38 4.14 -1.24
CA ARG A 197 11.92 4.23 -2.64
C ARG A 197 10.45 4.56 -2.77
N ALA A 198 9.69 4.49 -1.67
CA ALA A 198 8.28 4.84 -1.65
C ALA A 198 8.12 6.36 -1.87
N ASP A 199 7.66 6.73 -3.07
CA ASP A 199 7.46 8.12 -3.51
C ASP A 199 5.98 8.50 -3.65
N ALA A 200 5.08 7.66 -3.13
CA ALA A 200 3.63 7.85 -3.11
C ALA A 200 3.08 7.77 -1.67
N PHE A 201 1.83 8.16 -1.50
CA PHE A 201 1.09 8.12 -0.24
C PHE A 201 -0.23 7.36 -0.43
N PHE A 202 -0.89 7.03 0.68
CA PHE A 202 -2.21 6.42 0.73
C PHE A 202 -3.29 7.52 0.81
N PRO A 203 -3.97 7.92 -0.26
CA PRO A 203 -5.01 8.96 -0.19
C PRO A 203 -6.24 8.52 0.63
N ASP A 204 -7.07 9.47 1.07
CA ASP A 204 -8.31 9.18 1.81
C ASP A 204 -9.47 8.86 0.83
N ILE A 205 -9.39 7.68 0.22
CA ILE A 205 -10.27 7.12 -0.81
C ILE A 205 -10.23 5.58 -0.69
N TYR A 206 -11.25 4.86 -1.14
CA TYR A 206 -11.21 3.39 -1.15
C TYR A 206 -10.17 2.89 -2.18
N ASN A 207 -9.56 1.73 -1.93
CA ASN A 207 -8.38 1.22 -2.66
C ASN A 207 -7.20 2.21 -2.65
N GLU A 208 -6.99 2.92 -1.53
CA GLU A 208 -5.88 3.87 -1.39
C GLU A 208 -4.49 3.22 -1.56
N ASP A 209 -4.42 1.94 -1.28
CA ASP A 209 -3.25 1.11 -1.49
C ASP A 209 -2.93 0.87 -2.97
N TRP A 210 -3.94 0.72 -3.84
CA TRP A 210 -3.72 0.61 -5.28
C TRP A 210 -3.15 1.91 -5.85
N LEU A 211 -3.61 3.06 -5.35
CA LEU A 211 -3.06 4.37 -5.72
C LEU A 211 -1.62 4.49 -5.21
N PHE A 212 -1.34 4.07 -3.98
CA PHE A 212 0.02 4.01 -3.45
C PHE A 212 0.95 3.11 -4.28
N LEU A 213 0.44 1.95 -4.73
CA LEU A 213 1.17 0.97 -5.55
C LEU A 213 1.40 1.45 -6.99
N PHE A 214 0.50 2.28 -7.53
CA PHE A 214 0.40 2.57 -8.96
C PHE A 214 1.70 3.06 -9.61
N PRO A 215 2.45 4.04 -9.06
CA PRO A 215 3.73 4.46 -9.65
C PRO A 215 4.75 3.31 -9.76
N SER A 216 4.75 2.38 -8.80
CA SER A 216 5.62 1.19 -8.82
C SER A 216 5.11 0.12 -9.78
N VAL A 217 3.78 -0.02 -9.90
CA VAL A 217 3.13 -0.92 -10.87
C VAL A 217 3.51 -0.54 -12.30
N GLN A 218 3.43 0.75 -12.64
CA GLN A 218 3.82 1.25 -13.97
C GLN A 218 5.28 0.95 -14.32
N ARG A 219 6.17 0.96 -13.31
CA ARG A 219 7.59 0.65 -13.46
C ARG A 219 7.88 -0.86 -13.43
N ARG A 220 6.86 -1.72 -13.25
CA ARG A 220 6.99 -3.18 -13.03
C ARG A 220 7.85 -3.53 -11.81
N ARG A 221 7.75 -2.72 -10.77
CA ARG A 221 8.53 -2.84 -9.52
C ARG A 221 7.71 -3.33 -8.31
N VAL A 222 6.49 -3.82 -8.54
CA VAL A 222 5.69 -4.50 -7.52
C VAL A 222 5.76 -6.00 -7.77
N GLY A 223 6.04 -6.78 -6.72
CA GLY A 223 6.03 -8.23 -6.78
C GLY A 223 5.08 -8.88 -5.80
N ARG A 224 5.08 -10.21 -5.84
CA ARG A 224 4.13 -11.06 -5.12
C ARG A 224 4.79 -12.35 -4.67
N THR A 225 4.54 -12.73 -3.42
CA THR A 225 5.02 -14.02 -2.88
C THR A 225 4.19 -14.45 -1.67
N GLY A 226 4.14 -15.75 -1.40
CA GLY A 226 3.46 -16.27 -0.21
C GLY A 226 1.96 -16.00 -0.21
N SER A 227 1.32 -16.36 0.89
CA SER A 227 -0.12 -16.19 1.04
C SER A 227 -0.50 -16.01 2.50
N VAL A 228 -1.52 -15.22 2.72
CA VAL A 228 -2.16 -14.97 4.02
C VAL A 228 -3.67 -15.16 3.87
N ARG A 229 -4.39 -15.04 4.99
CA ARG A 229 -5.84 -15.16 5.06
C ARG A 229 -6.42 -13.94 5.74
N GLN A 230 -7.59 -13.52 5.31
CA GLN A 230 -8.36 -12.52 6.03
C GLN A 230 -9.44 -13.20 6.87
N LEU A 231 -9.77 -12.60 8.02
CA LEU A 231 -10.91 -13.08 8.79
C LEU A 231 -12.22 -12.93 7.97
N PRO A 232 -13.13 -13.91 8.03
CA PRO A 232 -14.41 -13.82 7.34
C PRO A 232 -15.20 -12.57 7.76
N TYR A 233 -15.85 -11.94 6.79
CA TYR A 233 -16.81 -10.88 7.00
C TYR A 233 -17.94 -11.00 5.97
N ASP A 234 -19.08 -10.36 6.25
CA ASP A 234 -20.17 -10.25 5.30
C ASP A 234 -19.99 -8.97 4.46
N PRO A 235 -19.70 -9.09 3.14
CA PRO A 235 -19.55 -7.92 2.27
C PRO A 235 -20.85 -7.15 2.06
N PHE A 236 -22.01 -7.81 2.18
CA PHE A 236 -23.32 -7.24 1.85
C PHE A 236 -24.07 -6.69 3.06
N ALA A 237 -23.53 -6.88 4.27
CA ALA A 237 -24.12 -6.46 5.54
C ALA A 237 -24.59 -4.99 5.58
N ARG A 238 -23.97 -4.10 4.78
CA ARG A 238 -24.30 -2.67 4.73
C ARG A 238 -24.22 -2.15 3.30
N PRO A 239 -25.35 -1.84 2.64
CA PRO A 239 -25.35 -1.26 1.30
C PRO A 239 -24.57 0.06 1.18
N SER A 240 -24.47 0.84 2.27
CA SER A 240 -23.66 2.06 2.32
C SER A 240 -22.17 1.82 2.11
N ARG A 241 -21.69 0.59 2.33
CA ARG A 241 -20.33 0.18 1.98
C ARG A 241 -20.12 0.27 0.46
N ALA A 242 -21.04 -0.28 -0.33
CA ALA A 242 -20.98 -0.22 -1.79
C ALA A 242 -20.89 1.22 -2.31
N VAL A 243 -21.66 2.13 -1.69
CA VAL A 243 -21.61 3.57 -1.99
C VAL A 243 -20.24 4.19 -1.66
N GLY A 244 -19.65 3.81 -0.53
CA GLY A 244 -18.34 4.31 -0.10
C GLY A 244 -17.17 3.81 -0.95
N GLU A 245 -17.29 2.61 -1.52
CA GLU A 245 -16.23 1.97 -2.30
C GLU A 245 -16.21 2.42 -3.76
N GLU A 246 -17.38 2.67 -4.36
CA GLU A 246 -17.53 2.76 -5.82
C GLU A 246 -16.62 3.80 -6.49
N PHE A 247 -16.43 4.98 -5.90
CA PHE A 247 -15.54 6.00 -6.48
C PHE A 247 -14.09 5.53 -6.51
N GLY A 248 -13.61 4.94 -5.41
CA GLY A 248 -12.26 4.39 -5.30
C GLY A 248 -12.06 3.18 -6.22
N ASP A 249 -13.07 2.32 -6.33
CA ASP A 249 -13.09 1.18 -7.26
C ASP A 249 -12.95 1.61 -8.71
N VAL A 250 -13.81 2.52 -9.17
CA VAL A 250 -13.76 3.06 -10.53
C VAL A 250 -12.40 3.68 -10.83
N PHE A 251 -11.88 4.48 -9.89
CA PHE A 251 -10.62 5.17 -10.08
C PHE A 251 -9.43 4.19 -10.11
N ALA A 252 -9.32 3.30 -9.13
CA ALA A 252 -8.22 2.34 -9.02
C ALA A 252 -8.21 1.35 -10.19
N GLU A 253 -9.35 0.78 -10.56
CA GLU A 253 -9.47 -0.13 -11.70
C GLU A 253 -9.15 0.58 -13.02
N GLY A 254 -9.57 1.84 -13.17
CA GLY A 254 -9.22 2.66 -14.34
C GLY A 254 -7.72 2.88 -14.47
N LEU A 255 -7.02 3.14 -13.36
CA LEU A 255 -5.56 3.24 -13.35
C LEU A 255 -4.89 1.91 -13.71
N MET A 256 -5.37 0.78 -13.17
CA MET A 256 -4.80 -0.52 -13.53
C MET A 256 -5.03 -0.87 -15.00
N GLU A 257 -6.19 -0.54 -15.57
CA GLU A 257 -6.47 -0.71 -16.99
C GLU A 257 -5.55 0.15 -17.87
N LEU A 258 -5.24 1.37 -17.43
CA LEU A 258 -4.24 2.22 -18.07
C LEU A 258 -2.86 1.53 -18.10
N ALA A 259 -2.45 0.93 -16.98
CA ALA A 259 -1.18 0.20 -16.88
C ALA A 259 -1.13 -1.06 -17.75
N HIS A 260 -2.24 -1.80 -17.85
CA HIS A 260 -2.36 -2.96 -18.73
C HIS A 260 -2.28 -2.58 -20.21
N SER A 261 -3.00 -1.53 -20.58
CA SER A 261 -3.08 -1.06 -21.96
C SER A 261 -1.84 -0.28 -22.41
N LEU A 262 -0.87 -0.07 -21.51
CA LEU A 262 0.35 0.73 -21.75
C LEU A 262 0.02 2.12 -22.31
N LEU A 263 -1.11 2.67 -21.89
CA LEU A 263 -1.58 3.97 -22.37
C LEU A 263 -0.81 5.09 -21.65
N PRO A 264 -0.55 6.23 -22.33
CA PRO A 264 0.04 7.41 -21.70
C PRO A 264 -0.82 7.91 -20.54
N GLN A 265 -0.20 8.38 -19.46
CA GLN A 265 -0.91 8.90 -18.27
C GLN A 265 -1.87 10.05 -18.61
N GLU A 266 -1.52 10.85 -19.61
CA GLU A 266 -2.32 11.95 -20.12
C GLU A 266 -3.70 11.49 -20.59
N THR A 267 -3.83 10.22 -21.01
CA THR A 267 -5.11 9.63 -21.42
C THR A 267 -6.11 9.60 -20.27
N ALA A 268 -5.68 9.22 -19.07
CA ALA A 268 -6.54 9.25 -17.88
C ALA A 268 -6.78 10.69 -17.38
N GLY A 269 -6.03 11.67 -17.89
CA GLY A 269 -6.29 13.08 -17.64
C GLY A 269 -7.56 13.60 -18.30
N THR A 270 -8.14 12.89 -19.27
CA THR A 270 -9.30 13.38 -20.02
C THR A 270 -10.61 12.72 -19.56
N PRO A 271 -11.74 13.46 -19.55
CA PRO A 271 -13.04 12.89 -19.18
C PRO A 271 -13.46 11.72 -20.08
N GLU A 272 -13.09 11.72 -21.36
CA GLU A 272 -13.51 10.71 -22.32
C GLU A 272 -12.99 9.31 -21.96
N PHE A 273 -11.82 9.22 -21.31
CA PHE A 273 -11.33 7.96 -20.78
C PHE A 273 -12.27 7.41 -19.69
N TRP A 274 -12.65 8.28 -18.75
CA TRP A 274 -13.49 7.90 -17.62
C TRP A 274 -14.94 7.66 -18.00
N ASP A 275 -15.50 8.36 -18.99
CA ASP A 275 -16.85 8.08 -19.51
C ASP A 275 -16.94 6.64 -20.01
N ARG A 276 -15.96 6.21 -20.83
CA ARG A 276 -15.90 4.82 -21.31
C ARG A 276 -15.72 3.82 -20.17
N PHE A 277 -14.94 4.18 -19.15
CA PHE A 277 -14.69 3.32 -18.00
C PHE A 277 -15.96 3.17 -17.14
N LEU A 278 -16.66 4.26 -16.86
CA LEU A 278 -17.95 4.29 -16.14
C LEU A 278 -19.03 3.49 -16.88
N ASP A 279 -19.09 3.60 -18.21
CA ASP A 279 -20.01 2.80 -19.03
C ASP A 279 -19.76 1.30 -18.91
N GLY A 280 -18.49 0.91 -18.82
CA GLY A 280 -18.14 -0.48 -18.65
C GLY A 280 -18.33 -0.97 -17.21
N ARG A 281 -18.10 -0.11 -16.21
CA ARG A 281 -18.46 -0.39 -14.82
C ARG A 281 -19.98 -0.61 -14.65
N ARG A 282 -20.81 0.18 -15.34
CA ARG A 282 -22.27 -0.01 -15.40
C ARG A 282 -22.64 -1.40 -15.92
N ARG A 283 -21.98 -1.85 -17.00
CA ARG A 283 -22.21 -3.20 -17.56
C ARG A 283 -21.82 -4.29 -16.58
N LEU A 284 -20.67 -4.17 -15.92
CA LEU A 284 -20.23 -5.12 -14.88
C LEU A 284 -21.28 -5.26 -13.76
N ILE A 285 -21.77 -4.13 -13.24
CA ILE A 285 -22.77 -4.14 -12.16
C ILE A 285 -24.07 -4.81 -12.63
N ALA A 286 -24.54 -4.49 -13.84
CA ALA A 286 -25.73 -5.10 -14.43
C ALA A 286 -25.56 -6.62 -14.63
N GLU A 287 -24.43 -7.06 -15.18
CA GLU A 287 -24.13 -8.49 -15.40
C GLU A 287 -24.06 -9.26 -14.08
N ALA A 288 -23.47 -8.68 -13.03
CA ALA A 288 -23.47 -9.27 -11.70
C ALA A 288 -24.89 -9.37 -11.12
N ALA A 289 -25.71 -8.32 -11.28
CA ALA A 289 -27.10 -8.33 -10.81
C ALA A 289 -27.94 -9.40 -11.53
N ASP A 290 -27.81 -9.49 -12.85
CA ASP A 290 -28.49 -10.50 -13.67
C ASP A 290 -28.06 -11.91 -13.26
N GLY A 291 -26.77 -12.14 -13.04
CA GLY A 291 -26.26 -13.45 -12.60
C GLY A 291 -26.77 -13.86 -11.21
N ILE A 292 -26.92 -12.90 -10.29
CA ILE A 292 -27.52 -13.13 -8.98
C ILE A 292 -29.01 -13.44 -9.11
N ALA A 293 -29.74 -12.69 -9.94
CA ALA A 293 -31.17 -12.90 -10.15
C ALA A 293 -31.49 -14.24 -10.83
N CYS A 294 -30.59 -14.75 -11.67
CA CYS A 294 -30.71 -16.08 -12.29
C CYS A 294 -30.37 -17.25 -11.35
N GLY A 295 -29.73 -16.98 -10.20
CA GLY A 295 -29.33 -17.98 -9.22
C GLY A 295 -30.44 -18.37 -8.24
N ASP A 296 -30.10 -19.23 -7.28
CA ASP A 296 -31.05 -19.62 -6.22
C ASP A 296 -31.35 -18.44 -5.29
N PRO A 297 -32.63 -18.14 -5.01
CA PRO A 297 -33.00 -17.04 -4.13
C PRO A 297 -32.62 -17.37 -2.69
N THR A 298 -31.63 -16.65 -2.17
CA THR A 298 -31.17 -16.72 -0.78
C THR A 298 -31.22 -15.34 -0.14
N ILE A 299 -31.15 -15.26 1.20
CA ILE A 299 -31.05 -13.97 1.90
C ILE A 299 -29.80 -13.21 1.43
N THR A 300 -28.67 -13.90 1.29
CA THR A 300 -27.42 -13.32 0.79
C THR A 300 -27.55 -12.80 -0.65
N ALA A 301 -28.29 -13.51 -1.52
CA ALA A 301 -28.56 -13.04 -2.87
C ALA A 301 -29.37 -11.74 -2.88
N LEU A 302 -30.37 -11.62 -1.99
CA LEU A 302 -31.16 -10.40 -1.82
C LEU A 302 -30.30 -9.24 -1.30
N GLU A 303 -29.48 -9.48 -0.27
CA GLU A 303 -28.57 -8.48 0.29
C GLU A 303 -27.56 -7.96 -0.75
N ALA A 304 -27.01 -8.88 -1.55
CA ALA A 304 -26.11 -8.51 -2.63
C ALA A 304 -26.80 -7.69 -3.73
N ALA A 305 -28.05 -8.04 -4.09
CA ALA A 305 -28.82 -7.28 -5.06
C ALA A 305 -29.07 -5.83 -4.58
N ILE A 306 -29.43 -5.65 -3.30
CA ILE A 306 -29.59 -4.32 -2.68
C ILE A 306 -28.26 -3.55 -2.70
N ALA A 307 -27.14 -4.24 -2.43
CA ALA A 307 -25.83 -3.62 -2.42
C ALA A 307 -25.36 -3.21 -3.84
N LEU A 308 -25.68 -4.01 -4.86
CA LEU A 308 -25.43 -3.67 -6.27
C LEU A 308 -26.29 -2.49 -6.74
N GLU A 309 -27.55 -2.40 -6.32
CA GLU A 309 -28.40 -1.23 -6.59
C GLU A 309 -27.78 0.05 -6.00
N ALA A 310 -27.28 -0.03 -4.76
CA ALA A 310 -26.59 1.08 -4.12
C ALA A 310 -25.28 1.45 -4.84
N ALA A 311 -24.51 0.47 -5.32
CA ALA A 311 -23.32 0.69 -6.13
C ALA A 311 -23.65 1.40 -7.45
N GLU A 312 -24.67 0.93 -8.18
CA GLU A 312 -25.10 1.53 -9.45
C GLU A 312 -25.62 2.95 -9.26
N ALA A 313 -26.43 3.19 -8.23
CA ALA A 313 -26.90 4.53 -7.89
C ALA A 313 -25.73 5.48 -7.61
N ARG A 314 -24.71 4.99 -6.90
CA ARG A 314 -23.48 5.76 -6.68
C ARG A 314 -22.72 5.98 -7.99
N ARG A 315 -22.47 4.95 -8.78
CA ARG A 315 -21.76 5.02 -10.06
C ARG A 315 -22.43 6.02 -11.01
N ALA A 316 -23.76 6.01 -11.11
CA ALA A 316 -24.53 6.93 -11.93
C ALA A 316 -24.35 8.41 -11.52
N SER A 317 -24.01 8.66 -10.26
CA SER A 317 -23.71 10.01 -9.74
C SER A 317 -22.25 10.44 -9.91
N ILE A 318 -21.35 9.53 -10.30
CA ILE A 318 -19.92 9.85 -10.51
C ILE A 318 -19.74 10.46 -11.88
N HIS A 319 -19.09 11.63 -11.93
CA HIS A 319 -18.82 12.32 -13.19
C HIS A 319 -17.39 12.04 -13.67
N ALA A 320 -17.22 11.76 -14.96
CA ALA A 320 -15.90 11.59 -15.56
C ALA A 320 -14.95 12.78 -15.31
N ARG A 321 -15.48 14.01 -15.35
CA ARG A 321 -14.71 15.22 -15.03
C ARG A 321 -14.19 15.23 -13.59
N ALA A 322 -14.92 14.64 -12.65
CA ALA A 322 -14.48 14.55 -11.26
C ALA A 322 -13.32 13.56 -11.11
N LEU A 323 -13.35 12.43 -11.81
CA LEU A 323 -12.25 11.47 -11.86
C LEU A 323 -10.99 12.08 -12.49
N SER A 324 -11.13 12.77 -13.63
CA SER A 324 -10.02 13.53 -14.24
C SER A 324 -9.47 14.59 -13.29
N LYS A 325 -10.34 15.38 -12.64
CA LYS A 325 -9.92 16.38 -11.66
C LYS A 325 -9.17 15.74 -10.49
N TYR A 326 -9.70 14.64 -9.95
CA TYR A 326 -9.08 13.91 -8.85
C TYR A 326 -7.68 13.42 -9.23
N LEU A 327 -7.49 12.89 -10.45
CA LEU A 327 -6.16 12.49 -10.94
C LEU A 327 -5.15 13.65 -10.95
N HIS A 328 -5.55 14.82 -11.45
CA HIS A 328 -4.67 15.99 -11.46
C HIS A 328 -4.31 16.43 -10.04
N THR A 329 -5.30 16.55 -9.15
CA THR A 329 -5.08 16.92 -7.74
C THR A 329 -4.22 15.88 -7.03
N TRP A 330 -4.41 14.59 -7.31
CA TRP A 330 -3.59 13.53 -6.75
C TRP A 330 -2.13 13.61 -7.21
N HIS A 331 -1.88 13.93 -8.48
CA HIS A 331 -0.52 14.16 -8.98
C HIS A 331 0.16 15.37 -8.31
N GLU A 332 -0.58 16.45 -8.04
CA GLU A 332 -0.09 17.59 -7.27
C GLU A 332 0.27 17.18 -5.84
N ASP A 333 -0.61 16.42 -5.18
CA ASP A 333 -0.37 15.90 -3.83
C ASP A 333 0.84 14.94 -3.79
N LEU A 334 1.08 14.15 -4.84
CA LEU A 334 2.28 13.31 -4.94
C LEU A 334 3.56 14.16 -4.96
N ALA A 335 3.56 15.30 -5.67
CA ALA A 335 4.70 16.22 -5.68
C ALA A 335 4.93 16.84 -4.29
N VAL A 336 3.85 17.28 -3.63
CA VAL A 336 3.89 17.80 -2.26
C VAL A 336 4.42 16.75 -1.28
N TRP A 337 3.93 15.52 -1.38
CA TRP A 337 4.35 14.40 -0.55
C TRP A 337 5.85 14.11 -0.69
N ARG A 338 6.37 14.05 -1.93
CA ARG A 338 7.80 13.82 -2.18
C ARG A 338 8.67 14.91 -1.58
N SER A 339 8.25 16.18 -1.66
CA SER A 339 8.96 17.29 -1.02
C SER A 339 8.98 17.10 0.50
N ARG A 340 7.82 16.86 1.11
CA ARG A 340 7.68 16.64 2.56
C ARG A 340 8.55 15.49 3.05
N LEU A 341 8.54 14.34 2.37
CA LEU A 341 9.38 13.19 2.72
C LEU A 341 10.88 13.47 2.52
N GLY A 342 11.24 14.29 1.53
CA GLY A 342 12.62 14.69 1.27
C GLY A 342 13.24 15.54 2.38
N ASP A 343 12.41 16.31 3.07
CA ASP A 343 12.84 17.19 4.17
C ASP A 343 12.99 16.44 5.51
N LEU A 344 12.49 15.21 5.61
CA LEU A 344 12.58 14.40 6.83
C LEU A 344 13.98 13.81 7.01
N CYS A 345 14.58 14.08 8.16
CA CYS A 345 15.84 13.47 8.58
C CYS A 345 15.58 12.34 9.58
N ALA A 346 16.37 11.26 9.48
CA ALA A 346 16.32 10.18 10.45
C ALA A 346 16.71 10.70 11.85
N THR A 347 15.98 10.27 12.86
CA THR A 347 16.07 10.69 14.26
C THR A 347 15.72 9.52 15.19
N SER A 348 15.74 9.74 16.51
CA SER A 348 15.27 8.72 17.47
C SER A 348 13.75 8.57 17.37
N LEU A 349 13.24 7.39 17.73
CA LEU A 349 11.80 7.13 17.67
C LEU A 349 11.00 8.06 18.59
N THR A 350 11.55 8.43 19.74
CA THR A 350 10.96 9.43 20.65
C THR A 350 10.85 10.79 19.98
N ALA A 351 11.94 11.30 19.39
CA ALA A 351 11.92 12.58 18.70
C ALA A 351 10.99 12.56 17.46
N ALA A 352 10.87 11.42 16.78
CA ALA A 352 9.92 11.23 15.69
C ALA A 352 8.47 11.36 16.18
N LEU A 353 8.12 10.69 17.29
CA LEU A 353 6.78 10.77 17.89
C LEU A 353 6.45 12.18 18.39
N ASP A 354 7.41 12.83 19.06
CA ASP A 354 7.26 14.21 19.53
C ASP A 354 7.00 15.16 18.35
N SER A 355 7.72 15.00 17.24
CA SER A 355 7.52 15.82 16.03
C SER A 355 6.19 15.60 15.32
N LEU A 356 5.48 14.53 15.66
CA LEU A 356 4.18 14.16 15.12
C LEU A 356 3.04 14.43 16.12
N ASP A 357 3.35 15.04 17.27
CA ASP A 357 2.42 15.25 18.38
C ASP A 357 1.75 13.95 18.87
N LEU A 358 2.53 12.86 18.91
CA LEU A 358 2.06 11.54 19.32
C LEU A 358 2.79 11.04 20.57
N SER A 359 2.09 10.24 21.36
CA SER A 359 2.67 9.49 22.47
C SER A 359 2.53 8.00 22.22
N ALA A 360 3.42 7.20 22.83
CA ALA A 360 3.43 5.77 22.62
C ALA A 360 3.74 5.02 23.92
N VAL A 361 3.26 3.79 24.00
CA VAL A 361 3.66 2.80 25.00
C VAL A 361 4.48 1.74 24.28
N GLY A 362 5.62 1.31 24.83
CA GLY A 362 6.38 0.23 24.19
C GLY A 362 7.73 -0.10 24.79
N GLU A 363 8.26 -1.25 24.38
CA GLU A 363 9.62 -1.69 24.66
C GLU A 363 10.44 -1.73 23.36
N THR A 364 11.11 -0.62 23.09
CA THR A 364 12.05 -0.50 21.98
C THR A 364 13.46 -0.60 22.55
N ARG A 365 13.94 -1.82 22.85
CA ARG A 365 15.35 -2.00 23.22
C ARG A 365 16.21 -1.49 22.07
N GLU A 366 16.72 -0.26 22.17
CA GLU A 366 17.61 0.31 21.18
C GLU A 366 18.89 -0.53 21.15
N ARG A 367 19.21 -1.11 19.99
CA ARG A 367 20.57 -1.57 19.74
C ARG A 367 21.42 -0.29 19.74
N LYS A 368 22.26 -0.10 20.77
CA LYS A 368 23.35 0.88 20.74
C LYS A 368 24.28 0.57 19.56
N THR A 369 23.94 1.02 18.35
CA THR A 369 24.87 1.03 17.23
C THR A 369 25.93 2.06 17.55
N HIS A 370 27.06 1.60 18.08
CA HIS A 370 28.26 2.41 18.20
C HIS A 370 28.59 3.00 16.83
N GLY A 371 28.70 4.32 16.78
CA GLY A 371 29.09 5.06 15.59
C GLY A 371 30.41 4.56 15.02
N ARG A 372 30.36 4.06 13.79
CA ARG A 372 31.49 4.08 12.85
C ARG A 372 30.98 4.52 11.48
N LEU A 373 30.56 5.77 11.42
CA LEU A 373 30.56 6.56 10.18
C LEU A 373 31.43 7.79 10.44
N ARG A 374 32.76 7.59 10.36
CA ARG A 374 33.76 8.62 10.05
C ARG A 374 35.04 7.90 9.61
N GLY A 375 35.48 8.19 8.39
CA GLY A 375 36.75 7.69 7.84
C GLY A 375 36.70 7.29 6.37
N ARG A 376 36.06 8.09 5.50
CA ARG A 376 36.28 7.96 4.05
C ARG A 376 36.30 9.33 3.38
N THR A 377 37.32 10.12 3.73
CA THR A 377 37.92 11.14 2.88
C THR A 377 39.43 11.06 3.07
N ASP A 378 40.17 11.35 1.99
CA ASP A 378 41.63 11.52 1.91
C ASP A 378 42.52 10.27 1.89
N ARG A 379 42.41 9.50 0.81
CA ARG A 379 43.57 8.79 0.25
C ARG A 379 43.51 8.66 -1.27
N GLN A 380 43.40 9.79 -1.97
CA GLN A 380 43.59 9.83 -3.43
C GLN A 380 44.20 11.15 -3.97
N GLN A 381 44.89 11.92 -3.12
CA GLN A 381 45.69 13.07 -3.54
C GLN A 381 47.07 13.11 -2.84
N ARG A 382 47.77 11.97 -2.80
CA ARG A 382 49.21 11.91 -2.52
C ARG A 382 49.80 10.69 -3.22
N ASP A 383 49.93 10.77 -4.53
CA ASP A 383 50.93 10.02 -5.31
C ASP A 383 51.03 10.67 -6.69
N GLY A 384 51.58 11.88 -6.67
CA GLY A 384 51.83 12.68 -7.86
C GLY A 384 53.10 13.49 -7.66
N ARG A 385 54.25 12.82 -7.49
CA ARG A 385 55.61 13.37 -7.69
C ARG A 385 56.69 12.31 -7.44
N ALA A 386 56.88 11.38 -8.38
CA ALA A 386 58.19 10.74 -8.63
C ALA A 386 58.10 9.82 -9.86
N ASN A 387 58.29 10.36 -11.07
CA ASN A 387 59.16 9.76 -12.10
C ASN A 387 59.07 10.55 -13.42
N ARG A 388 59.90 11.59 -13.51
CA ARG A 388 60.44 12.06 -14.78
C ARG A 388 61.81 11.41 -14.92
N ARG A 389 61.95 10.42 -15.81
CA ARG A 389 63.16 10.08 -16.60
C ARG A 389 62.97 8.70 -17.26
N ASN A 390 62.57 8.70 -18.53
CA ASN A 390 63.38 8.13 -19.62
C ASN A 390 62.59 8.15 -20.93
N ARG A 391 63.10 8.95 -21.86
CA ARG A 391 62.74 8.94 -23.28
C ARG A 391 63.34 7.68 -23.93
N ARG A 392 62.55 6.97 -24.73
CA ARG A 392 63.01 6.33 -25.97
C ARG A 392 61.96 6.58 -27.05
N PRO A 393 62.32 7.13 -28.23
CA PRO A 393 61.40 7.27 -29.34
C PRO A 393 61.33 5.98 -30.17
N LEU A 394 60.14 5.62 -30.63
CA LEU A 394 59.92 4.64 -31.71
C LEU A 394 59.45 5.36 -32.98
N PRO A 395 59.73 4.81 -34.17
CA PRO A 395 59.82 5.55 -35.42
C PRO A 395 58.47 5.73 -36.14
N ALA A 396 58.46 6.71 -37.04
CA ALA A 396 57.33 7.10 -37.88
C ALA A 396 56.86 5.98 -38.85
N PRO A 397 55.58 5.97 -39.26
CA PRO A 397 55.10 5.06 -40.28
C PRO A 397 55.43 5.57 -41.70
N ALA A 398 55.91 4.66 -42.54
CA ALA A 398 56.02 4.85 -43.98
C ALA A 398 54.64 4.74 -44.63
N GLY A 399 54.33 5.64 -45.56
CA GLY A 399 53.10 5.62 -46.32
C GLY A 399 53.04 4.50 -47.36
N ARG A 400 51.82 4.07 -47.65
CA ARG A 400 51.24 3.91 -48.98
C ARG A 400 49.73 3.96 -48.86
#